data_AF-G0H443-F1
#
_entry.id   AF-G0H443-F1
#
_cell.length_a   1.000
_cell.length_b   1.000
_cell.length_c   1.000
_cell.angle_alpha   90.00
_cell.angle_beta   90.00
_cell.angle_gamma   90.00
#
_symmetry.space_group_name_H-M   'P 1'
#
loop_
_entity.id
_entity.type
_entity.pdbx_description
1 polymer ?
#
loop_
_entity_poly.entity_id
_entity_poly.type
_entity_poly.pdbx_seq_one_letter_code
_entity_poly.pdbx_strand_id
1 'polypeptide(L)' 'MTEEKKKPIEKKVKPFGNTGHITLPKKLIGKKVIIKIQGENKDD' A
#
# COMPACT_ATOMS: atom_id res chain seq x y z
N MET A 1 -24.77 9.70 -15.35
CA MET A 1 -24.14 9.15 -14.13
C MET A 1 -22.64 9.29 -14.32
N THR A 2 -22.05 10.34 -13.75
CA THR A 2 -20.61 10.58 -13.82
C THR A 2 -19.93 9.52 -12.97
N GLU A 3 -19.23 8.58 -13.62
CA GLU A 3 -18.29 7.68 -12.94
C GLU A 3 -17.23 8.56 -12.27
N GLU A 4 -17.43 8.86 -10.99
CA GLU A 4 -16.34 9.26 -10.12
C GLU A 4 -15.31 8.13 -10.22
N LYS A 5 -14.27 8.34 -11.04
CA LYS A 5 -13.06 7.52 -11.08
C LYS A 5 -12.53 7.49 -9.65
N LYS A 6 -12.97 6.51 -8.85
CA LYS A 6 -12.54 6.31 -7.47
C LYS A 6 -11.03 6.22 -7.50
N LYS A 7 -10.37 7.31 -7.08
CA LYS A 7 -8.92 7.34 -7.00
C LYS A 7 -8.49 6.16 -6.12
N PRO A 8 -7.54 5.33 -6.58
CA PRO A 8 -7.08 4.20 -5.78
C PRO A 8 -6.56 4.71 -4.44
N ILE A 9 -6.85 3.97 -3.36
CA ILE A 9 -6.43 4.36 -2.02
C ILE A 9 -4.92 4.19 -1.95
N GLU A 10 -4.18 5.30 -1.82
CA GLU A 10 -2.73 5.27 -1.62
C GLU A 10 -2.40 5.05 -0.15
N LYS A 11 -1.60 4.04 0.15
CA LYS A 11 -1.13 3.75 1.51
C LYS A 11 0.38 3.58 1.53
N LYS A 12 1.05 4.37 2.37
CA LYS A 12 2.48 4.21 2.61
C LYS A 12 2.67 3.22 3.76
N VAL A 13 3.45 2.17 3.56
CA VAL A 13 3.71 1.13 4.57
C VAL A 13 5.20 1.01 4.82
N LYS A 14 5.58 0.73 6.08
CA LYS A 14 6.93 0.34 6.43
C LYS A 14 6.97 -1.19 6.48
N PRO A 15 7.85 -1.85 5.72
CA PRO A 15 8.01 -3.29 5.83
C PRO A 15 8.57 -3.64 7.21
N PHE A 16 8.20 -4.81 7.72
CA PHE A 16 8.67 -5.32 9.01
C PHE A 16 9.50 -6.59 8.80
N GLY A 17 10.61 -6.67 9.53
CA GLY A 17 11.58 -7.77 9.42
C GLY A 17 12.38 -7.76 8.11
N ASN A 18 13.20 -8.78 7.94
CA ASN A 18 14.14 -8.88 6.81
C ASN A 18 13.52 -9.54 5.56
N THR A 19 12.24 -9.94 5.64
CA THR A 19 11.54 -10.71 4.60
C THR A 19 10.48 -9.89 3.85
N GLY A 20 10.40 -8.59 4.08
CA GLY A 20 9.52 -7.69 3.32
C GLY A 20 8.03 -7.86 3.63
N HIS A 21 7.68 -8.44 4.78
CA HIS A 21 6.28 -8.57 5.19
C HIS A 21 5.69 -7.18 5.51
N ILE A 22 4.49 -6.92 4.99
CA ILE A 22 3.72 -5.71 5.28
C ILE A 22 2.38 -6.07 5.92
N THR A 23 1.94 -5.28 6.90
CA THR A 23 0.63 -5.45 7.53
C THR A 23 -0.33 -4.41 6.98
N LEU A 24 -1.50 -4.86 6.50
CA LEU A 24 -2.58 -4.00 6.02
C LEU A 24 -3.81 -4.11 6.91
N PRO A 25 -4.56 -3.01 7.15
CA PRO A 25 -5.81 -3.06 7.88
C PRO A 25 -6.89 -3.81 7.11
N LYS A 26 -7.67 -4.65 7.82
CA LYS A 26 -8.75 -5.49 7.24
C LYS A 26 -9.77 -4.72 6.39
N LYS A 27 -9.98 -3.43 6.66
CA LYS A 27 -10.88 -2.53 5.90
C LYS A 27 -10.49 -2.34 4.42
N LEU A 28 -9.30 -2.77 4.03
CA LEU A 28 -8.76 -2.65 2.66
C LEU A 28 -8.85 -3.98 1.87
N ILE A 29 -9.27 -5.08 2.50
CA ILE A 29 -9.49 -6.36 1.82
C ILE A 29 -10.58 -6.17 0.75
N GLY A 30 -10.32 -6.64 -0.47
CA GLY A 30 -11.22 -6.50 -1.62
C GLY A 30 -11.23 -5.12 -2.28
N LYS A 31 -10.41 -4.16 -1.82
CA LYS A 31 -10.25 -2.84 -2.45
C LYS A 31 -8.95 -2.76 -3.24
N LYS A 32 -8.96 -2.00 -4.33
CA LYS A 32 -7.73 -1.67 -5.07
C LYS A 32 -6.96 -0.58 -4.30
N VAL A 33 -5.78 -0.95 -3.83
CA VAL A 33 -4.86 -0.09 -3.06
C VAL A 33 -3.52 -0.01 -3.76
N ILE A 34 -2.92 1.18 -3.78
CA ILE A 34 -1.54 1.39 -4.20
C ILE A 34 -0.71 1.48 -2.93
N ILE A 35 0.23 0.55 -2.78
CA ILE A 35 1.12 0.47 -1.63
C ILE A 35 2.46 1.08 -2.00
N LYS A 36 2.87 2.12 -1.27
CA LYS A 36 4.20 2.72 -1.38
C LYS A 36 5.05 2.26 -0.21
N ILE A 37 6.09 1.48 -0.46
CA ILE A 37 6.97 0.96 0.58
C ILE A 37 7.96 2.06 0.96
N GLN A 38 8.13 2.33 2.26
CA GLN A 38 9.15 3.27 2.73
C GLN A 38 10.52 2.60 2.70
N GLY A 39 11.48 3.18 1.98
CA GLY A 39 12.88 2.72 1.98
C GLY A 39 13.23 1.68 0.92
N GLU A 40 12.42 1.54 -0.13
CA GLU A 40 12.64 0.60 -1.25
C GLU A 40 13.97 0.83 -2.02
N ASN A 41 14.56 2.03 -1.90
CA ASN A 41 15.88 2.39 -2.48
C ASN A 41 16.89 2.77 -1.39
N LYS A 42 16.99 2.01 -0.31
CA LYS A 42 18.22 2.03 0.50
C LYS A 42 19.19 1.04 -0.11
N ASP A 43 19.91 1.49 -1.14
CA ASP A 43 21.18 0.90 -1.53
C ASP A 43 22.15 1.13 -0.34
N ASP A 44 22.56 0.05 0.31
CA ASP A 44 23.70 0.03 1.24
C ASP A 44 25.01 0.13 0.44
#